data_AF-A0A9E5P383-F1
#
_entry.id   AF-A0A9E5P383-F1
#
_cell.length_a   1.000
_cell.length_b   1.000
_cell.length_c   1.000
_cell.angle_alpha   90.00
_cell.angle_beta   90.00
_cell.angle_gamma   90.00
#
_symmetry.space_group_name_H-M   'P 1'
#
loop_
_entity.id
_entity.type
_entity.pdbx_description
1 polymer ?
#
loop_
_entity_poly.entity_id
_entity_poly.type
_entity_poly.pdbx_seq_one_letter_code
_entity_poly.pdbx_strand_id
1 'polypeptide(L)'
;LLEVSAKCVSCFGELRKALKCFFKPKGQIDDLHVHASRVGDIESEVDVLEARLTVEIFASGLEVGEKIHLAQMLRHVVKIADSAEDAADELEFAVLRSVV
;
A
#
# COMPACT_ATOMS: atom_id res chain seq x y z
N LEU A 1 -4.80 12.90 -6.01
CA LEU A 1 -5.28 11.69 -6.74
C LEU A 1 -4.21 11.05 -7.62
N LEU A 2 -3.60 11.74 -8.58
CA LEU A 2 -2.50 11.14 -9.39
C LEU A 2 -1.31 10.73 -8.52
N GLU A 3 -0.90 11.59 -7.59
CA GLU A 3 0.18 11.33 -6.64
C GLU A 3 -0.09 10.07 -5.80
N VAL A 4 -1.25 10.01 -5.13
CA VAL A 4 -1.62 8.84 -4.30
C VAL A 4 -1.70 7.56 -5.15
N SER A 5 -2.23 7.65 -6.37
CA SER A 5 -2.29 6.50 -7.30
C SER A 5 -0.88 5.98 -7.65
N ALA A 6 0.06 6.89 -7.93
CA ALA A 6 1.44 6.53 -8.24
C ALA A 6 2.15 5.86 -7.04
N LYS A 7 1.87 6.33 -5.81
CA LYS A 7 2.37 5.71 -4.59
C LYS A 7 1.77 4.32 -4.36
N CYS A 8 0.46 4.14 -4.55
CA CYS A 8 -0.17 2.82 -4.45
C CYS A 8 0.45 1.80 -5.43
N VAL A 9 0.72 2.21 -6.67
CA VAL A 9 1.43 1.35 -7.65
C VAL A 9 2.86 1.03 -7.20
N SER A 10 3.54 2.00 -6.58
CA SER A 10 4.89 1.80 -6.05
C SER A 10 4.90 0.84 -4.87
N CYS A 11 3.91 0.96 -3.96
CA CYS A 11 3.69 0.06 -2.82
C CYS A 11 3.53 -1.40 -3.30
N PHE A 12 2.60 -1.64 -4.24
CA PHE A 12 2.46 -2.95 -4.87
C PHE A 12 3.75 -3.42 -5.59
N GLY A 13 4.51 -2.48 -6.15
CA GLY A 13 5.81 -2.72 -6.76
C GLY A 13 6.84 -3.31 -5.78
N GLU A 14 6.89 -2.82 -4.54
CA GLU A 14 7.76 -3.36 -3.49
C GLU A 14 7.26 -4.73 -2.99
N LEU A 15 5.95 -4.92 -2.79
CA LEU A 15 5.39 -6.24 -2.47
C LEU A 15 5.79 -7.29 -3.52
N ARG A 16 5.69 -6.93 -4.80
CA ARG A 16 6.11 -7.83 -5.90
C ARG A 16 7.59 -8.20 -5.81
N LYS A 17 8.46 -7.31 -5.33
CA LYS A 17 9.87 -7.63 -5.10
C LYS A 17 10.03 -8.56 -3.90
N ALA A 18 9.34 -8.31 -2.79
CA ALA A 18 9.32 -9.18 -1.62
C ALA A 18 8.89 -10.62 -1.98
N LEU A 19 7.78 -10.78 -2.71
CA LEU A 19 7.29 -12.07 -3.19
C LEU A 19 8.32 -12.78 -4.08
N LYS A 20 9.01 -12.06 -4.97
CA LYS A 20 10.09 -12.63 -5.79
C LYS A 20 11.26 -13.14 -4.95
N CYS A 21 11.59 -12.45 -3.86
CA CYS A 21 12.63 -12.89 -2.92
C CYS A 21 12.21 -14.16 -2.18
N PHE A 22 10.94 -14.25 -1.78
CA PHE A 22 10.37 -15.44 -1.12
C PHE A 22 10.42 -16.70 -2.00
N PHE A 23 9.93 -16.61 -3.24
CA PHE A 23 9.77 -17.77 -4.12
C PHE A 23 11.06 -18.20 -4.85
N LYS A 24 12.22 -17.56 -4.63
CA LYS A 24 13.49 -17.98 -5.23
C LYS A 24 13.97 -19.31 -4.63
N PRO A 25 14.68 -20.18 -5.40
CA PRO A 25 15.07 -21.53 -4.95
C PRO A 25 15.94 -21.62 -3.68
N LYS A 26 16.53 -20.51 -3.22
CA LYS A 26 17.29 -20.44 -1.96
C LYS A 26 16.70 -19.44 -0.96
N GLY A 27 15.59 -18.77 -1.29
CA GLY A 27 15.12 -17.59 -0.58
C GLY A 27 16.12 -16.43 -0.63
N GLN A 28 15.64 -15.19 -0.64
CA GLN A 28 16.47 -14.01 -0.33
C GLN A 28 15.80 -13.29 0.83
N ILE A 29 15.86 -13.91 2.02
CA ILE A 29 15.06 -13.49 3.18
C ILE A 29 15.43 -12.08 3.65
N ASP A 30 16.72 -11.73 3.69
CA ASP A 30 17.14 -10.37 4.03
C ASP A 30 16.57 -9.33 3.05
N ASP A 31 16.63 -9.61 1.73
CA ASP A 31 16.05 -8.72 0.71
C ASP A 31 14.52 -8.66 0.81
N LEU A 32 13.86 -9.75 1.20
CA LEU A 32 12.42 -9.79 1.45
C LEU A 32 12.04 -8.82 2.55
N HIS A 33 12.73 -8.87 3.70
CA HIS A 33 12.49 -7.98 4.83
C HIS A 33 12.64 -6.51 4.45
N VAL A 34 13.67 -6.19 3.64
CA VAL A 34 13.87 -4.83 3.12
C VAL A 34 12.69 -4.38 2.27
N HIS A 35 12.17 -5.25 1.40
CA HIS A 35 11.04 -4.90 0.54
C HIS A 35 9.72 -4.84 1.30
N ALA A 36 9.48 -5.75 2.26
CA ALA A 36 8.28 -5.73 3.10
C ALA A 36 8.24 -4.49 4.00
N SER A 37 9.35 -4.12 4.64
CA SER A 37 9.44 -2.86 5.41
C SER A 37 9.11 -1.63 4.56
N ARG A 38 9.57 -1.59 3.30
CA ARG A 38 9.25 -0.49 2.39
C ARG A 38 7.78 -0.44 1.98
N VAL A 39 7.07 -1.58 1.97
CA VAL A 39 5.63 -1.59 1.74
C VAL A 39 4.94 -0.80 2.85
N GLY A 40 5.26 -1.10 4.13
CA GLY A 40 4.72 -0.36 5.27
C GLY A 40 5.08 1.13 5.26
N ASP A 41 6.33 1.49 4.92
CA ASP A 41 6.73 2.89 4.80
C ASP A 41 5.89 3.65 3.74
N ILE A 42 5.66 3.04 2.57
CA ILE A 42 4.88 3.67 1.48
C ILE A 42 3.39 3.71 1.82
N GLU A 43 2.86 2.65 2.46
CA GLU A 43 1.48 2.61 2.95
C GLU A 43 1.22 3.76 3.92
N SER A 44 2.10 3.98 4.90
CA SER A 44 1.93 5.06 5.87
C SER A 44 1.96 6.45 5.22
N GLU A 45 2.76 6.62 4.15
CA GLU A 45 2.72 7.84 3.33
C GLU A 45 1.39 7.99 2.54
N VAL A 46 0.83 6.88 2.06
CA VAL A 46 -0.48 6.85 1.37
C VAL A 46 -1.60 7.22 2.35
N ASP A 47 -1.55 6.71 3.58
CA ASP A 47 -2.50 7.01 4.66
C ASP A 47 -2.56 8.49 5.01
N VAL A 48 -1.38 9.12 5.16
CA VAL A 48 -1.27 10.57 5.39
C VAL A 48 -1.88 11.36 4.22
N LEU A 49 -1.68 10.90 2.98
CA LEU A 49 -2.26 11.52 1.81
C LEU A 49 -3.78 11.31 1.72
N GLU A 50 -4.28 10.14 2.09
CA GLU A 50 -5.72 9.85 2.13
C GLU A 50 -6.42 10.78 3.09
N ALA A 51 -5.90 10.88 4.32
CA ALA A 51 -6.47 11.74 5.36
C ALA A 51 -6.53 13.20 4.89
N ARG A 52 -5.41 13.70 4.33
CA ARG A 52 -5.33 15.07 3.80
C ARG A 52 -6.32 15.31 2.66
N LEU A 53 -6.33 14.44 1.65
CA LEU A 53 -7.20 14.59 0.48
C LEU A 53 -8.68 14.46 0.85
N THR A 54 -9.03 13.63 1.82
CA THR A 54 -10.39 13.52 2.34
C THR A 54 -10.87 14.85 2.91
N VAL A 55 -10.04 15.50 3.74
CA VAL A 55 -10.35 16.85 4.27
C VAL A 55 -10.51 17.86 3.13
N GLU A 56 -9.59 17.88 2.17
CA GLU A 56 -9.65 18.79 1.01
C GLU A 56 -10.92 18.59 0.17
N ILE A 57 -11.34 17.34 -0.08
CA ILE A 57 -12.56 17.01 -0.82
C ILE A 57 -13.79 17.57 -0.12
N PHE A 58 -13.94 17.33 1.19
CA PHE A 58 -15.13 17.76 1.92
C PHE A 58 -15.16 19.27 2.19
N ALA A 59 -13.99 19.92 2.29
CA ALA A 59 -13.85 21.37 2.40
C ALA A 59 -14.06 22.12 1.06
N SER A 60 -14.07 21.42 -0.08
CA SER A 60 -14.24 22.02 -1.39
C SER A 60 -15.63 22.66 -1.60
N GLY A 61 -15.75 23.49 -2.64
CA GLY A 61 -17.04 24.07 -3.07
C GLY A 61 -17.93 23.15 -3.91
N LEU A 62 -17.56 21.88 -4.08
CA LEU A 62 -18.30 20.91 -4.90
C LEU A 62 -19.67 20.56 -4.30
N GLU A 63 -20.58 20.08 -5.14
CA GLU A 63 -21.84 19.53 -4.66
C GLU A 63 -21.60 18.24 -3.85
N VAL A 64 -22.51 17.94 -2.93
CA VAL A 64 -22.36 16.79 -2.01
C VAL A 64 -22.19 15.47 -2.77
N GLY A 65 -22.90 15.28 -3.89
CA GLY A 65 -22.77 14.07 -4.71
C GLY A 65 -21.37 13.90 -5.30
N GLU A 66 -20.77 14.99 -5.80
CA GLU A 66 -19.42 14.98 -6.36
C GLU A 66 -18.36 14.70 -5.28
N LYS A 67 -18.53 15.29 -4.09
CA LYS A 67 -17.68 15.03 -2.92
C LYS A 67 -17.68 13.55 -2.54
N ILE A 68 -18.87 12.95 -2.48
CA ILE A 68 -19.02 11.52 -2.15
C ILE A 68 -18.31 10.65 -3.19
N HIS A 69 -18.53 10.90 -4.48
CA HIS A 69 -17.88 10.13 -5.54
C HIS A 69 -16.36 10.25 -5.50
N LEU A 70 -15.82 11.46 -5.28
CA LEU A 70 -14.37 11.65 -5.16
C LEU A 70 -13.78 10.95 -3.94
N ALA A 71 -14.45 11.02 -2.79
CA ALA A 71 -14.02 10.33 -1.57
C ALA A 71 -14.06 8.80 -1.74
N GLN A 72 -15.08 8.26 -2.42
CA GLN A 72 -15.15 6.84 -2.75
C GLN A 72 -14.04 6.42 -3.71
N MET A 73 -13.77 7.22 -4.74
CA MET A 73 -12.68 6.95 -5.68
C MET A 73 -11.32 6.96 -4.96
N LEU A 74 -11.08 7.93 -4.09
CA LEU A 74 -9.87 7.98 -3.26
C LEU A 74 -9.74 6.69 -2.44
N ARG A 75 -10.79 6.29 -1.72
CA ARG A 75 -10.82 5.05 -0.92
C ARG A 75 -10.49 3.80 -1.75
N HIS A 76 -11.04 3.71 -2.96
CA HIS A 76 -10.76 2.56 -3.84
C HIS A 76 -9.32 2.53 -4.33
N VAL A 77 -8.69 3.69 -4.56
CA VAL A 77 -7.29 3.78 -4.95
C VAL A 77 -6.38 3.37 -3.80
N VAL A 78 -6.58 3.93 -2.60
CA VAL A 78 -5.69 3.66 -1.45
C VAL A 78 -5.76 2.22 -0.97
N LYS A 79 -6.91 1.55 -1.14
CA LYS A 79 -7.07 0.11 -0.85
C LYS A 79 -6.02 -0.78 -1.54
N ILE A 80 -5.42 -0.34 -2.64
CA ILE A 80 -4.31 -1.05 -3.29
C ILE A 80 -3.08 -1.11 -2.38
N ALA A 81 -2.78 -0.03 -1.66
CA ALA A 81 -1.69 0.05 -0.69
C ALA A 81 -2.01 -0.79 0.56
N ASP A 82 -3.19 -0.65 1.17
CA ASP A 82 -3.61 -1.51 2.31
C ASP A 82 -3.48 -2.98 1.98
N SER A 83 -4.02 -3.40 0.82
CA SER A 83 -3.98 -4.81 0.42
C SER A 83 -2.54 -5.28 0.14
N ALA A 84 -1.63 -4.36 -0.20
CA ALA A 84 -0.23 -4.69 -0.39
C ALA A 84 0.50 -4.85 0.96
N GLU A 85 0.18 -4.00 1.94
CA GLU A 85 0.67 -4.08 3.31
C GLU A 85 0.19 -5.36 4.00
N ASP A 86 -1.12 -5.63 4.01
CA ASP A 86 -1.70 -6.86 4.56
C ASP A 86 -0.99 -8.10 4.01
N ALA A 87 -0.72 -8.12 2.71
CA ALA A 87 -0.03 -9.22 2.05
C ALA A 87 1.47 -9.29 2.39
N ALA A 88 2.12 -8.15 2.65
CA ALA A 88 3.52 -8.11 3.10
C ALA A 88 3.65 -8.60 4.54
N ASP A 89 2.72 -8.23 5.42
CA ASP A 89 2.67 -8.71 6.81
C ASP A 89 2.43 -10.22 6.89
N GLU A 90 1.51 -10.75 6.08
CA GLU A 90 1.30 -12.19 5.98
C GLU A 90 2.53 -12.92 5.39
N LEU A 91 3.24 -12.28 4.45
CA LEU A 91 4.48 -12.82 3.89
C LEU A 91 5.59 -12.89 4.95
N GLU A 92 5.75 -11.84 5.75
CA GLU A 92 6.66 -11.79 6.90
C GLU A 92 6.34 -12.91 7.89
N PHE A 93 5.06 -13.10 8.22
CA PHE A 93 4.62 -14.18 9.09
C PHE A 93 4.92 -15.57 8.53
N ALA A 94 4.73 -15.77 7.22
CA ALA A 94 5.04 -17.03 6.54
C ALA A 94 6.55 -17.35 6.59
N VAL A 95 7.41 -16.35 6.41
CA VAL A 95 8.87 -16.50 6.53
C VAL A 95 9.24 -16.98 7.93
N LEU A 96 8.73 -16.35 8.99
CA LEU A 96 9.00 -16.74 10.37
C LEU A 96 8.65 -18.21 10.65
N ARG A 97 7.57 -18.72 10.04
CA ARG A 97 7.16 -20.13 10.16
C ARG A 97 8.00 -21.11 9.33
N SER A 98 8.62 -20.64 8.25
CA SER A 98 9.42 -21.48 7.35
C SER A 98 10.85 -21.76 7.85
N VAL A 99 11.31 -21.02 8.87
CA VAL A 99 12.64 -21.17 9.49
C VAL A 99 12.62 -22.22 10.63
N VAL A 100 11.46 -22.83 10.93
CA VAL A 100 11.28 -23.91 11.92
C VAL A 100 11.42 -25.30 11.28
#